data_AF-A0A844ECU8-F1
#
_entry.id   AF-A0A844ECU8-F1
#
_cell.length_a   1.000
_cell.length_b   1.000
_cell.length_c   1.000
_cell.angle_alpha   90.00
_cell.angle_beta   90.00
_cell.angle_gamma   90.00
#
_symmetry.space_group_name_H-M   'P 1'
#
loop_
_entity.id
_entity.type
_entity.pdbx_description
1 polymer ?
#
loop_
_entity_poly.entity_id
_entity_poly.type
_entity_poly.pdbx_seq_one_letter_code
_entity_poly.pdbx_strand_id
1 'polypeptide(L)'
;IRYNNIQPISQLNNAVLKKKNLLEMSYIIFTVPIEKNTSYYMTLGTEINKGNISISVDGQAQTQFTPSEKTIIANIATGTTINTTANVQIFVNKNNALLQDVKLYKVHNSKIAQFSKDLNSHPYKVTKWNDHQLTGTVDVKSNNQSLTTTIPFEKGWHATVDGKSVKPKQWAKMFTYIPISKGHHKVVFTYWPQGLFAGIWITVFGFAFIGTEYFLKRRRNAKALTKQTPSDSK
;
A
#
# COMPACT_ATOMS: atom_id res chain seq x y z
N ILE A 1 -22.68 25.00 -2.11
CA ILE A 1 -21.57 25.30 -3.05
C ILE A 1 -21.91 26.59 -3.77
N ARG A 2 -20.94 27.50 -3.93
CA ARG A 2 -21.08 28.71 -4.76
C ARG A 2 -20.12 28.63 -5.94
N TYR A 3 -20.48 29.30 -7.04
CA TYR A 3 -19.77 29.23 -8.31
C TYR A 3 -19.32 30.63 -8.74
N ASN A 4 -18.08 30.75 -9.19
CA ASN A 4 -17.57 31.95 -9.85
C ASN A 4 -17.04 31.58 -11.23
N ASN A 5 -17.64 32.14 -12.28
CA ASN A 5 -17.25 31.89 -13.67
C ASN A 5 -17.18 30.38 -14.06
N ILE A 6 -17.99 29.53 -13.41
CA ILE A 6 -18.10 28.10 -13.68
C ILE A 6 -19.56 27.75 -13.98
N GLN A 7 -19.77 26.88 -14.98
CA GLN A 7 -21.09 26.31 -15.26
C GLN A 7 -21.56 25.44 -14.08
N PRO A 8 -22.83 25.55 -13.63
CA PRO A 8 -23.34 24.73 -12.52
C PRO A 8 -23.16 23.23 -12.76
N ILE A 9 -22.84 22.49 -11.70
CA ILE A 9 -22.67 21.02 -11.71
C ILE A 9 -23.69 20.36 -10.78
N SER A 10 -24.11 19.13 -11.09
CA SER A 10 -25.05 18.36 -10.27
C SER A 10 -24.40 17.70 -9.05
N GLN A 11 -23.11 17.39 -9.12
CA GLN A 11 -22.32 16.79 -8.05
C GLN A 11 -20.86 17.22 -8.15
N LEU A 12 -20.12 17.13 -7.04
CA LEU A 12 -18.70 17.48 -6.99
C LEU A 12 -17.81 16.37 -7.56
N ASN A 13 -18.11 15.11 -7.22
CA ASN A 13 -17.31 13.97 -7.64
C ASN A 13 -17.56 13.63 -9.12
N ASN A 14 -16.48 13.46 -9.88
CA ASN A 14 -16.47 13.17 -11.31
C ASN A 14 -17.17 14.24 -12.18
N ALA A 15 -17.29 15.47 -11.68
CA ALA A 15 -17.83 16.59 -12.45
C ALA A 15 -16.78 17.19 -13.39
N VAL A 16 -17.22 17.59 -14.59
CA VAL A 16 -16.39 18.41 -15.48
C VAL A 16 -16.70 19.88 -15.19
N LEU A 17 -15.73 20.59 -14.61
CA LEU A 17 -15.83 22.03 -14.42
C LEU A 17 -15.54 22.72 -15.75
N LYS A 18 -16.45 23.57 -16.21
CA LYS A 18 -16.30 24.35 -17.44
C LYS A 18 -16.40 25.84 -17.14
N LYS A 19 -15.44 26.63 -17.63
CA LYS A 19 -15.47 28.09 -17.53
C LYS A 19 -16.64 28.67 -18.33
N LYS A 20 -17.21 29.79 -17.86
CA LYS A 20 -18.17 30.59 -18.66
C LYS A 20 -17.43 31.57 -19.57
N ASN A 21 -16.48 32.30 -19.00
CA ASN A 21 -15.52 33.18 -19.67
C ASN A 21 -14.11 32.60 -19.52
N LEU A 22 -13.40 32.40 -20.64
CA LEU A 22 -12.09 31.74 -20.65
C LEU A 22 -10.98 32.57 -20.00
N LEU A 23 -11.10 33.90 -20.04
CA LEU A 23 -10.07 34.86 -19.59
C LEU A 23 -10.20 35.24 -18.11
N GLU A 24 -11.36 34.98 -17.51
CA GLU A 24 -11.59 35.29 -16.10
C GLU A 24 -11.16 34.16 -15.17
N MET A 25 -10.82 34.54 -13.94
CA MET A 25 -10.61 33.59 -12.84
C MET A 25 -11.89 32.81 -12.60
N SER A 26 -11.76 31.50 -12.39
CA SER A 26 -12.92 30.62 -12.20
C SER A 26 -12.67 29.64 -11.08
N TYR A 27 -13.63 29.54 -10.15
CA TYR A 27 -13.54 28.66 -9.01
C TYR A 27 -14.91 28.21 -8.54
N ILE A 28 -14.93 27.12 -7.79
CA ILE A 28 -16.05 26.76 -6.92
C ILE A 28 -15.59 26.88 -5.48
N ILE A 29 -16.51 27.28 -4.59
CA ILE A 29 -16.24 27.38 -3.16
C ILE A 29 -17.34 26.67 -2.37
N PHE A 30 -16.94 25.93 -1.35
CA PHE A 30 -17.87 25.31 -0.42
C PHE A 30 -17.30 25.29 1.00
N THR A 31 -18.21 25.35 1.95
CA THR A 31 -17.89 25.39 3.37
C THR A 31 -18.08 24.00 3.96
N VAL A 32 -17.07 23.50 4.66
CA VAL A 32 -17.11 22.21 5.36
C VAL A 32 -17.24 22.49 6.86
N PRO A 33 -18.24 21.92 7.55
CA PRO A 33 -18.31 21.98 9.00
C PRO A 33 -17.21 21.11 9.61
N ILE A 34 -16.42 21.69 10.51
CA ILE A 34 -15.27 21.04 11.13
C ILE A 34 -15.57 20.81 12.61
N GLU A 35 -15.71 19.54 12.97
CA GLU A 35 -15.91 19.11 14.35
C GLU A 35 -14.61 19.25 15.16
N LYS A 36 -14.72 19.59 16.45
CA LYS A 36 -13.57 19.58 17.38
C LYS A 36 -12.87 18.21 17.39
N ASN A 37 -11.57 18.19 17.63
CA ASN A 37 -10.71 17.00 17.66
C ASN A 37 -10.82 16.11 16.40
N THR A 38 -11.08 16.70 15.23
CA THR A 38 -11.31 15.94 14.00
C THR A 38 -10.54 16.54 12.83
N SER A 39 -9.73 15.72 12.16
CA SER A 39 -9.02 16.10 10.93
C SER A 39 -9.84 15.71 9.72
N TYR A 40 -9.94 16.61 8.74
CA TYR A 40 -10.66 16.43 7.49
C TYR A 40 -9.69 16.31 6.34
N TYR A 41 -9.95 15.33 5.48
CA TYR A 41 -9.14 15.04 4.31
C TYR A 41 -9.99 14.99 3.05
N MET A 42 -9.48 15.51 1.94
CA MET A 42 -10.16 15.45 0.65
C MET A 42 -9.28 14.74 -0.37
N THR A 43 -9.86 13.79 -1.12
CA THR A 43 -9.18 13.22 -2.28
C THR A 43 -9.25 14.17 -3.47
N LEU A 44 -8.15 14.26 -4.22
CA LEU A 44 -8.02 15.11 -5.39
C LEU A 44 -7.44 14.29 -6.55
N GLY A 45 -8.16 14.26 -7.67
CA GLY A 45 -7.73 13.57 -8.88
C GLY A 45 -6.52 14.21 -9.57
N THR A 46 -6.07 13.59 -10.66
CA THR A 46 -4.78 13.90 -11.30
C THR A 46 -4.68 15.29 -11.95
N GLU A 47 -5.79 15.98 -12.15
CA GLU A 47 -5.82 17.34 -12.73
C GLU A 47 -5.11 18.39 -11.84
N ILE A 48 -4.95 18.12 -10.53
CA ILE A 48 -4.11 18.95 -9.66
C ILE A 48 -2.62 18.82 -10.00
N ASN A 49 -2.16 17.59 -10.30
CA ASN A 49 -0.76 17.31 -10.64
C ASN A 49 -0.39 17.94 -12.00
N LYS A 50 -1.37 18.08 -12.90
CA LYS A 50 -1.21 18.75 -14.20
C LYS A 50 -1.27 20.28 -14.11
N GLY A 51 -1.56 20.83 -12.93
CA GLY A 51 -1.77 22.27 -12.73
C GLY A 51 -3.08 22.82 -13.30
N ASN A 52 -3.97 21.94 -13.81
CA ASN A 52 -5.27 22.34 -14.36
C ASN A 52 -6.28 22.71 -13.27
N ILE A 53 -6.05 22.20 -12.06
CA ILE A 53 -6.78 22.53 -10.84
C ILE A 53 -5.80 22.98 -9.77
N SER A 54 -6.17 23.98 -8.99
CA SER A 54 -5.50 24.31 -7.72
C SER A 54 -6.53 24.46 -6.61
N ILE A 55 -6.08 24.33 -5.36
CA ILE A 55 -6.94 24.36 -4.18
C ILE A 55 -6.40 25.33 -3.15
N SER A 56 -7.30 26.07 -2.50
CA SER A 56 -7.00 26.78 -1.26
C SER A 56 -7.99 26.38 -0.18
N VAL A 57 -7.57 26.51 1.07
CA VAL A 57 -8.42 26.38 2.25
C VAL A 57 -8.27 27.67 3.04
N ASP A 58 -9.40 28.33 3.31
CA ASP A 58 -9.46 29.62 4.02
C ASP A 58 -8.47 30.66 3.43
N GLY A 59 -8.38 30.67 2.10
CA GLY A 59 -7.50 31.56 1.33
C GLY A 59 -6.04 31.12 1.22
N GLN A 60 -5.61 30.10 1.98
CA GLN A 60 -4.24 29.57 1.91
C GLN A 60 -4.13 28.47 0.85
N ALA A 61 -3.28 28.72 -0.15
CA ALA A 61 -2.99 27.74 -1.19
C ALA A 61 -2.41 26.45 -0.58
N GLN A 62 -2.92 25.30 -0.98
CA GLN A 62 -2.39 24.02 -0.54
C GLN A 62 -1.36 23.52 -1.56
N THR A 63 -0.12 23.36 -1.12
CA THR A 63 0.92 22.67 -1.89
C THR A 63 1.06 21.25 -1.34
N GLN A 64 0.90 20.25 -2.21
CA GLN A 64 1.04 18.85 -1.81
C GLN A 64 2.01 18.14 -2.72
N PHE A 65 2.64 17.10 -2.17
CA PHE A 65 3.42 16.18 -2.98
C PHE A 65 2.50 15.51 -3.99
N THR A 66 2.76 15.75 -5.27
CA THR A 66 1.98 15.24 -6.40
C THR A 66 2.76 14.12 -7.10
N PRO A 67 2.66 12.86 -6.64
CA PRO A 67 3.19 11.75 -7.42
C PRO A 67 2.43 11.70 -8.76
N SER A 68 3.15 11.52 -9.86
CA SER A 68 2.56 11.46 -11.19
C SER A 68 1.42 10.42 -11.24
N GLU A 69 0.33 10.80 -11.92
CA GLU A 69 -0.80 9.92 -12.29
C GLU A 69 -1.62 9.27 -11.17
N LYS A 70 -1.51 9.71 -9.91
CA LYS A 70 -2.33 9.17 -8.80
C LYS A 70 -3.16 10.22 -8.09
N THR A 71 -4.33 9.80 -7.61
CA THR A 71 -5.17 10.57 -6.68
C THR A 71 -4.40 10.85 -5.40
N ILE A 72 -4.40 12.10 -4.96
CA ILE A 72 -3.75 12.53 -3.70
C ILE A 72 -4.79 12.67 -2.59
N ILE A 73 -4.35 12.61 -1.34
CA ILE A 73 -5.18 12.85 -0.15
C ILE A 73 -4.66 14.10 0.55
N ALA A 74 -5.47 15.14 0.54
CA ALA A 74 -5.20 16.45 1.10
C ALA A 74 -5.74 16.57 2.52
N ASN A 75 -4.93 16.96 3.51
CA ASN A 75 -5.51 17.53 4.74
C ASN A 75 -6.08 18.90 4.38
N ILE A 76 -7.37 19.10 4.62
CA ILE A 76 -8.04 20.37 4.31
C ILE A 76 -8.33 21.20 5.56
N ALA A 77 -8.46 20.58 6.72
CA ALA A 77 -8.69 21.28 7.97
C ALA A 77 -8.49 20.34 9.15
N THR A 78 -8.13 20.90 10.30
CA THR A 78 -8.08 20.16 11.56
C THR A 78 -8.81 20.95 12.64
N GLY A 79 -9.91 20.39 13.13
CA GLY A 79 -10.63 20.93 14.28
C GLY A 79 -9.88 20.63 15.57
N THR A 80 -9.61 21.67 16.35
CA THR A 80 -8.92 21.56 17.64
C THR A 80 -9.95 21.52 18.76
N THR A 81 -10.23 22.65 19.41
CA THR A 81 -10.97 22.70 20.68
C THR A 81 -12.47 22.97 20.51
N ILE A 82 -12.84 23.68 19.44
CA ILE A 82 -14.21 24.08 19.14
C ILE A 82 -14.62 23.63 17.74
N ASN A 83 -15.93 23.57 17.51
CA ASN A 83 -16.44 23.40 16.15
C ASN A 83 -16.19 24.68 15.36
N THR A 84 -15.79 24.54 14.11
CA THR A 84 -15.50 25.63 13.19
C THR A 84 -15.97 25.27 11.78
N THR A 85 -15.62 26.08 10.80
CA THR A 85 -15.85 25.81 9.39
C THR A 85 -14.58 26.09 8.60
N ALA A 86 -14.36 25.34 7.53
CA ALA A 86 -13.28 25.61 6.57
C ALA A 86 -13.88 25.88 5.19
N ASN A 87 -13.41 26.92 4.52
CA ASN A 87 -13.81 27.25 3.16
C ASN A 87 -12.82 26.68 2.17
N VAL A 88 -13.27 25.68 1.42
CA VAL A 88 -12.48 25.03 0.38
C VAL A 88 -12.79 25.69 -0.96
N GLN A 89 -11.78 26.26 -1.61
CA GLN A 89 -11.87 26.81 -2.95
C GLN A 89 -11.10 25.93 -3.92
N ILE A 90 -11.73 25.61 -5.05
CA ILE A 90 -11.12 24.84 -6.14
C ILE A 90 -11.12 25.73 -7.38
N PHE A 91 -9.92 26.10 -7.83
CA PHE A 91 -9.70 26.93 -9.00
C PHE A 91 -9.51 26.07 -10.24
N VAL A 92 -10.02 26.55 -11.38
CA VAL A 92 -9.87 25.90 -12.68
C VAL A 92 -8.96 26.76 -13.55
N ASN A 93 -7.77 26.24 -13.86
CA ASN A 93 -6.72 26.97 -14.56
C ASN A 93 -6.74 26.76 -16.07
N LYS A 94 -7.62 25.88 -16.57
CA LYS A 94 -7.89 25.61 -17.99
C LYS A 94 -9.35 25.85 -18.35
N ASN A 95 -9.69 25.75 -19.64
CA ASN A 95 -11.06 25.94 -20.13
C ASN A 95 -12.04 24.96 -19.49
N ASN A 96 -11.58 23.74 -19.23
CA ASN A 96 -12.28 22.75 -18.44
C ASN A 96 -11.28 21.87 -17.66
N ALA A 97 -11.76 21.26 -16.58
CA ALA A 97 -11.01 20.26 -15.83
C ALA A 97 -11.97 19.25 -15.18
N LEU A 98 -11.56 17.98 -15.14
CA LEU A 98 -12.31 16.91 -14.48
C LEU A 98 -11.98 16.86 -12.99
N LEU A 99 -12.99 17.02 -12.13
CA LEU A 99 -12.90 16.72 -10.70
C LEU A 99 -13.04 15.23 -10.45
N GLN A 100 -12.00 14.47 -10.77
CA GLN A 100 -11.99 13.03 -10.56
C GLN A 100 -11.80 12.69 -9.07
N ASP A 101 -12.55 11.69 -8.59
CA ASP A 101 -12.39 11.06 -7.27
C ASP A 101 -12.35 12.06 -6.10
N VAL A 102 -13.22 13.06 -6.11
CA VAL A 102 -13.34 14.03 -5.01
C VAL A 102 -14.25 13.47 -3.93
N LYS A 103 -13.66 13.09 -2.80
CA LYS A 103 -14.34 12.56 -1.62
C LYS A 103 -13.81 13.24 -0.37
N LEU A 104 -14.69 13.46 0.59
CA LEU A 104 -14.34 14.03 1.88
C LEU A 104 -14.34 12.93 2.94
N TYR A 105 -13.28 12.89 3.74
CA TYR A 105 -13.08 11.98 4.84
C TYR A 105 -12.84 12.76 6.12
N LYS A 106 -13.22 12.18 7.26
CA LYS A 106 -12.92 12.73 8.57
C LYS A 106 -12.33 11.67 9.49
N VAL A 107 -11.38 12.08 10.33
CA VAL A 107 -10.68 11.22 11.28
C VAL A 107 -10.79 11.86 12.66
N HIS A 108 -11.32 11.12 13.63
CA HIS A 108 -11.40 11.57 15.02
C HIS A 108 -10.03 11.40 15.68
N ASN A 109 -9.32 12.50 15.90
CA ASN A 109 -7.94 12.50 16.37
C ASN A 109 -7.81 11.87 17.75
N SER A 110 -8.78 12.09 18.63
CA SER A 110 -8.81 11.48 19.97
C SER A 110 -8.95 9.96 19.92
N LYS A 111 -9.76 9.42 19.00
CA LYS A 111 -9.91 7.97 18.84
C LYS A 111 -8.64 7.33 18.28
N ILE A 112 -7.96 7.98 17.34
CA ILE A 112 -6.66 7.52 16.82
C ILE A 112 -5.58 7.57 17.90
N ALA A 113 -5.53 8.65 18.69
CA ALA A 113 -4.58 8.78 19.79
C ALA A 113 -4.81 7.68 20.85
N GLN A 114 -6.06 7.42 21.21
CA GLN A 114 -6.41 6.33 22.13
C GLN A 114 -6.03 4.97 21.55
N PHE A 115 -6.37 4.70 20.29
CA PHE A 115 -6.01 3.45 19.62
C PHE A 115 -4.49 3.23 19.57
N SER A 116 -3.72 4.27 19.27
CA SER A 116 -2.26 4.22 19.30
C SER A 116 -1.72 3.93 20.70
N LYS A 117 -2.28 4.58 21.73
CA LYS A 117 -1.92 4.33 23.13
C LYS A 117 -2.22 2.88 23.55
N ASP A 118 -3.38 2.35 23.14
CA ASP A 118 -3.78 0.97 23.43
C ASP A 118 -2.83 -0.03 22.76
N LEU A 119 -2.47 0.17 21.49
CA LEU A 119 -1.51 -0.68 20.79
C LEU A 119 -0.11 -0.63 21.42
N ASN A 120 0.35 0.56 21.81
CA ASN A 120 1.67 0.76 22.42
C ASN A 120 1.78 0.22 23.85
N SER A 121 0.66 -0.06 24.52
CA SER A 121 0.67 -0.62 25.87
C SER A 121 1.14 -2.09 25.91
N HIS A 122 0.96 -2.82 24.82
CA HIS A 122 1.31 -4.24 24.70
C HIS A 122 1.93 -4.55 23.33
N PRO A 123 3.09 -3.95 23.02
CA PRO A 123 3.69 -4.07 21.70
C PRO A 123 4.25 -5.48 21.48
N TYR A 124 4.28 -5.90 20.23
CA TYR A 124 5.12 -7.01 19.82
C TYR A 124 6.58 -6.59 19.87
N LYS A 125 7.30 -7.06 20.87
CA LYS A 125 8.72 -6.76 21.10
C LYS A 125 9.56 -7.69 20.25
N VAL A 126 10.00 -7.21 19.09
CA VAL A 126 10.92 -7.94 18.21
C VAL A 126 12.26 -8.13 18.93
N THR A 127 12.72 -9.36 19.01
CA THR A 127 13.99 -9.73 19.65
C THR A 127 15.05 -10.18 18.65
N LYS A 128 14.63 -10.77 17.53
CA LYS A 128 15.53 -11.20 16.45
C LYS A 128 14.83 -11.07 15.11
N TRP A 129 15.58 -10.68 14.07
CA TRP A 129 15.08 -10.61 12.71
C TRP A 129 16.20 -10.87 11.71
N ASN A 130 15.82 -11.37 10.54
CA ASN A 130 16.65 -11.49 9.34
C ASN A 130 15.76 -11.35 8.10
N ASP A 131 16.31 -11.60 6.91
CA ASP A 131 15.65 -11.38 5.61
C ASP A 131 14.30 -12.10 5.44
N HIS A 132 14.08 -13.23 6.13
CA HIS A 132 12.88 -14.05 5.96
C HIS A 132 12.23 -14.45 7.29
N GLN A 133 12.71 -13.96 8.43
CA GLN A 133 12.18 -14.34 9.74
C GLN A 133 12.15 -13.16 10.70
N LEU A 134 11.07 -13.07 11.46
CA LEU A 134 10.87 -12.07 12.51
C LEU A 134 10.38 -12.76 13.80
N THR A 135 11.19 -12.69 14.86
CA THR A 135 10.90 -13.29 16.17
C THR A 135 10.74 -12.21 17.23
N GLY A 136 9.78 -12.40 18.13
CA GLY A 136 9.56 -11.51 19.25
C GLY A 136 8.62 -12.09 20.29
N THR A 137 8.29 -11.27 21.28
CA THR A 137 7.37 -11.63 22.37
C THR A 137 6.24 -10.62 22.47
N VAL A 138 5.07 -11.06 22.90
CA VAL A 138 3.90 -10.19 23.13
C VAL A 138 3.16 -10.64 24.38
N ASP A 139 2.67 -9.65 25.14
CA ASP A 139 1.86 -9.84 26.34
C ASP A 139 0.39 -9.54 26.03
N VAL A 140 -0.44 -10.57 25.94
CA VAL A 140 -1.86 -10.45 25.57
C VAL A 140 -2.72 -10.47 26.84
N LYS A 141 -3.51 -9.43 27.07
CA LYS A 141 -4.25 -9.25 28.33
C LYS A 141 -5.62 -9.93 28.35
N SER A 142 -6.24 -10.14 27.19
CA SER A 142 -7.60 -10.67 27.08
C SER A 142 -7.70 -11.73 26.00
N ASN A 143 -8.67 -12.63 26.14
CA ASN A 143 -9.03 -13.57 25.07
C ASN A 143 -9.69 -12.82 23.90
N ASN A 144 -9.78 -13.48 22.75
CA ASN A 144 -10.31 -12.93 21.50
C ASN A 144 -9.54 -11.70 20.98
N GLN A 145 -8.24 -11.63 21.29
CA GLN A 145 -7.33 -10.62 20.73
C GLN A 145 -6.60 -11.17 19.50
N SER A 146 -5.96 -10.27 18.78
CA SER A 146 -5.16 -10.59 17.59
C SER A 146 -3.88 -9.77 17.63
N LEU A 147 -2.75 -10.41 17.32
CA LEU A 147 -1.53 -9.69 17.03
C LEU A 147 -1.62 -9.19 15.59
N THR A 148 -1.73 -7.88 15.44
CA THR A 148 -1.73 -7.20 14.13
C THR A 148 -0.37 -6.57 13.90
N THR A 149 0.13 -6.64 12.68
CA THR A 149 1.45 -6.12 12.28
C THR A 149 1.30 -5.15 11.12
N THR A 150 2.30 -4.31 10.87
CA THR A 150 2.39 -3.50 9.65
C THR A 150 3.04 -4.26 8.48
N ILE A 151 3.23 -5.58 8.61
CA ILE A 151 3.75 -6.44 7.55
C ILE A 151 2.63 -6.63 6.51
N PRO A 152 2.85 -6.30 5.23
CA PRO A 152 1.87 -6.55 4.18
C PRO A 152 1.49 -8.04 4.11
N PHE A 153 0.20 -8.33 3.96
CA PHE A 153 -0.29 -9.69 3.87
C PHE A 153 0.06 -10.29 2.51
N GLU A 154 0.73 -11.44 2.57
CA GLU A 154 1.05 -12.28 1.42
C GLU A 154 0.90 -13.75 1.81
N LYS A 155 0.60 -14.59 0.82
CA LYS A 155 0.41 -16.03 1.03
C LYS A 155 1.70 -16.77 1.43
N GLY A 156 2.87 -16.15 1.25
CA GLY A 156 4.17 -16.70 1.65
C GLY A 156 4.48 -16.57 3.15
N TRP A 157 3.67 -15.82 3.91
CA TRP A 157 3.86 -15.69 5.34
C TRP A 157 3.34 -16.91 6.11
N HIS A 158 4.14 -17.35 7.07
CA HIS A 158 3.83 -18.35 8.07
C HIS A 158 4.07 -17.77 9.46
N ALA A 159 3.33 -18.26 10.46
CA ALA A 159 3.53 -17.83 11.84
C ALA A 159 3.46 -19.00 12.82
N THR A 160 4.18 -18.89 13.92
CA THR A 160 4.04 -19.78 15.09
C THR A 160 3.85 -18.97 16.35
N VAL A 161 3.04 -19.49 17.27
CA VAL A 161 2.83 -18.99 18.63
C VAL A 161 3.25 -20.09 19.58
N ASP A 162 4.29 -19.85 20.38
CA ASP A 162 4.91 -20.84 21.27
C ASP A 162 5.26 -22.17 20.56
N GLY A 163 5.75 -22.05 19.32
CA GLY A 163 6.11 -23.19 18.47
C GLY A 163 4.94 -23.88 17.77
N LYS A 164 3.69 -23.51 18.05
CA LYS A 164 2.51 -24.06 17.37
C LYS A 164 2.16 -23.21 16.15
N SER A 165 1.93 -23.86 15.00
CA SER A 165 1.58 -23.18 13.75
C SER A 165 0.25 -22.45 13.85
N VAL A 166 0.22 -21.20 13.42
CA VAL A 166 -0.98 -20.36 13.33
C VAL A 166 -1.03 -19.74 11.94
N LYS A 167 -2.20 -19.81 11.29
CA LYS A 167 -2.39 -19.26 9.95
C LYS A 167 -2.49 -17.73 9.98
N PRO A 168 -1.57 -17.00 9.32
CA PRO A 168 -1.71 -15.56 9.15
C PRO A 168 -2.94 -15.21 8.31
N LYS A 169 -3.57 -14.09 8.65
CA LYS A 169 -4.79 -13.58 7.99
C LYS A 169 -4.61 -12.12 7.62
N GLN A 170 -5.45 -11.64 6.71
CA GLN A 170 -5.44 -10.27 6.22
C GLN A 170 -6.33 -9.37 7.09
N TRP A 171 -5.75 -8.28 7.60
CA TRP A 171 -6.44 -7.20 8.30
C TRP A 171 -6.39 -5.92 7.46
N ALA A 172 -7.45 -5.12 7.53
CA ALA A 172 -7.58 -3.86 6.79
C ALA A 172 -7.24 -3.95 5.29
N LYS A 173 -7.48 -5.12 4.66
CA LYS A 173 -7.15 -5.43 3.26
C LYS A 173 -5.67 -5.28 2.88
N MET A 174 -4.76 -5.12 3.84
CA MET A 174 -3.35 -4.84 3.54
C MET A 174 -2.38 -5.56 4.46
N PHE A 175 -2.70 -5.69 5.74
CA PHE A 175 -1.74 -6.06 6.76
C PHE A 175 -1.96 -7.48 7.30
N THR A 176 -0.90 -8.05 7.86
CA THR A 176 -0.93 -9.39 8.45
C THR A 176 -1.34 -9.33 9.91
N TYR A 177 -2.27 -10.22 10.30
CA TYR A 177 -2.57 -10.49 11.69
C TYR A 177 -2.64 -11.99 11.98
N ILE A 178 -2.47 -12.36 13.25
CA ILE A 178 -2.71 -13.71 13.75
C ILE A 178 -3.65 -13.67 14.98
N PRO A 179 -4.60 -14.61 15.10
CA PRO A 179 -5.34 -14.78 16.35
C PRO A 179 -4.39 -15.23 17.45
N ILE A 180 -4.55 -14.69 18.66
CA ILE A 180 -3.69 -15.01 19.79
C ILE A 180 -4.50 -15.03 21.10
N SER A 181 -4.25 -16.02 21.94
CA SER A 181 -4.88 -16.16 23.25
C SER A 181 -4.29 -15.18 24.26
N LYS A 182 -4.97 -15.02 25.41
CA LYS A 182 -4.39 -14.34 26.57
C LYS A 182 -3.13 -15.08 27.05
N GLY A 183 -2.07 -14.34 27.34
CA GLY A 183 -0.81 -14.90 27.85
C GLY A 183 0.43 -14.14 27.38
N HIS A 184 1.58 -14.57 27.90
CA HIS A 184 2.88 -14.18 27.38
C HIS A 184 3.28 -15.18 26.30
N HIS A 185 3.50 -14.71 25.09
CA HIS A 185 3.73 -15.57 23.94
C HIS A 185 5.00 -15.20 23.19
N LYS A 186 5.74 -16.22 22.75
CA LYS A 186 6.77 -16.07 21.72
C LYS A 186 6.13 -16.25 20.36
N VAL A 187 6.27 -15.25 19.50
CA VAL A 187 5.74 -15.28 18.13
C VAL A 187 6.90 -15.26 17.15
N VAL A 188 6.81 -16.10 16.11
CA VAL A 188 7.77 -16.13 15.00
C VAL A 188 6.99 -16.04 13.70
N PHE A 189 7.26 -15.01 12.91
CA PHE A 189 6.84 -14.93 11.51
C PHE A 189 7.99 -15.42 10.63
N THR A 190 7.68 -16.18 9.59
CA THR A 190 8.65 -16.65 8.58
C THR A 190 8.04 -16.48 7.19
N TYR A 191 8.82 -15.96 6.25
CA TYR A 191 8.41 -15.73 4.88
C TYR A 191 9.04 -16.76 3.96
N TRP A 192 8.24 -17.35 3.09
CA TRP A 192 8.70 -18.18 2.00
C TRP A 192 8.02 -17.75 0.70
N PRO A 193 8.78 -17.24 -0.30
CA PRO A 193 8.19 -16.74 -1.53
C PRO A 193 7.37 -17.80 -2.27
N GLN A 194 6.19 -17.40 -2.76
CA GLN A 194 5.39 -18.29 -3.60
C GLN A 194 6.12 -18.60 -4.91
N GLY A 195 6.15 -19.88 -5.28
CA GLY A 195 6.81 -20.31 -6.52
C GLY A 195 8.31 -20.55 -6.41
N LEU A 196 8.95 -20.23 -5.28
CA LEU A 196 10.39 -20.51 -5.09
C LEU A 196 10.69 -22.01 -5.24
N PHE A 197 9.86 -22.89 -4.67
CA PHE A 197 10.00 -24.34 -4.85
C PHE A 197 9.85 -24.76 -6.32
N ALA A 198 8.89 -24.18 -7.04
CA ALA A 198 8.72 -24.47 -8.46
C ALA A 198 9.94 -24.03 -9.27
N GLY A 199 10.48 -22.84 -8.99
CA GLY A 199 11.71 -22.34 -9.60
C GLY A 199 12.91 -23.26 -9.33
N ILE A 200 13.10 -23.71 -8.08
CA ILE A 200 14.15 -24.67 -7.72
C ILE A 200 14.01 -25.95 -8.54
N TRP A 201 12.80 -26.51 -8.65
CA TRP A 201 12.57 -27.71 -9.45
C TRP A 201 12.88 -27.49 -10.93
N ILE A 202 12.44 -26.39 -11.52
CA ILE A 202 12.74 -26.04 -12.91
C ILE A 202 14.25 -25.93 -13.12
N THR A 203 14.98 -25.27 -12.22
CA THR A 203 16.43 -25.13 -12.28
C THR A 203 17.13 -26.49 -12.19
N VAL A 204 16.72 -27.34 -11.24
CA VAL A 204 17.29 -28.69 -11.07
C VAL A 204 17.08 -29.54 -12.32
N PHE A 205 15.86 -29.56 -12.88
CA PHE A 205 15.58 -30.31 -14.11
C PHE A 205 16.30 -29.74 -15.32
N GLY A 206 16.45 -28.41 -15.41
CA GLY A 206 17.22 -27.76 -16.47
C GLY A 206 18.70 -28.17 -16.45
N PHE A 207 19.33 -28.15 -15.27
CA PHE A 207 20.72 -28.62 -15.14
C PHE A 207 20.87 -30.11 -15.41
N ALA A 208 19.93 -30.94 -14.95
CA ALA A 208 19.94 -32.37 -15.23
C ALA A 208 19.84 -32.64 -16.74
N PHE A 209 18.99 -31.90 -17.46
CA PHE A 209 18.84 -31.99 -18.91
C PHE A 209 20.15 -31.62 -19.63
N ILE A 210 20.73 -30.46 -19.30
CA ILE A 210 22.01 -30.00 -19.88
C ILE A 210 23.14 -30.98 -19.58
N GLY A 211 23.23 -31.46 -18.34
CA GLY A 211 24.25 -32.43 -17.91
C GLY A 211 24.14 -33.76 -18.65
N THR A 212 22.91 -34.23 -18.87
CA THR A 212 22.64 -35.46 -19.64
C THR A 212 23.08 -35.29 -21.10
N GLU A 213 22.70 -34.19 -21.75
CA GLU A 213 23.13 -33.86 -23.12
C GLU A 213 24.65 -33.78 -23.25
N TYR A 214 25.32 -33.11 -22.32
CA TYR A 214 26.79 -33.01 -22.31
C TYR A 214 27.45 -34.39 -22.17
N PHE A 215 26.97 -35.22 -21.25
CA PHE A 215 27.50 -36.57 -21.03
C PHE A 215 27.30 -37.49 -22.25
N LEU A 216 26.12 -37.42 -22.88
CA LEU A 216 25.82 -38.16 -24.10
C LEU A 216 26.71 -37.73 -25.27
N LYS A 217 26.92 -36.42 -25.47
CA LYS A 217 27.85 -35.90 -26.49
C LYS A 217 29.28 -36.36 -26.25
N ARG A 218 29.77 -36.29 -25.00
CA ARG A 218 31.12 -36.75 -24.64
C ARG A 218 31.30 -38.25 -24.92
N ARG A 219 30.31 -39.08 -24.60
CA ARG A 219 30.32 -40.52 -24.92
C ARG A 219 30.34 -40.79 -26.43
N ARG A 220 29.57 -40.03 -27.21
CA ARG A 220 29.56 -40.15 -28.69
C ARG A 220 30.92 -39.79 -29.28
N ASN A 221 31.54 -38.70 -28.82
CA ASN A 221 32.85 -38.25 -29.30
C ASN A 221 33.97 -39.23 -28.91
N ALA A 222 33.95 -39.78 -27.69
CA ALA A 222 34.90 -40.79 -27.26
C ALA A 222 34.81 -42.07 -28.12
N LYS A 223 33.59 -42.52 -28.44
CA LYS A 223 33.37 -43.67 -29.34
C LYS A 223 33.78 -43.38 -30.80
N ALA A 224 33.64 -42.14 -31.27
CA ALA A 224 34.07 -41.75 -32.62
C ALA A 224 35.60 -41.78 -32.75
N LEU A 225 36.33 -41.32 -31.73
CA LEU A 225 37.80 -41.37 -31.66
C LEU A 225 38.35 -42.81 -31.62
N THR A 226 37.68 -43.73 -30.92
CA THR A 226 38.08 -45.16 -30.90
C THR A 226 37.81 -45.88 -32.21
N LYS A 227 36.89 -45.38 -33.04
CA LYS A 227 36.52 -45.99 -34.33
C LYS A 227 37.40 -45.52 -35.50
N GLN A 228 38.17 -44.45 -35.31
CA GLN A 228 39.06 -43.86 -36.32
C GLN A 228 40.52 -44.36 -36.23
N THR A 229 40.89 -45.18 -35.23
CA THR A 229 42.20 -45.83 -35.18
C THR A 229 42.14 -47.13 -35.99
N PRO A 230 42.77 -47.23 -37.17
CA PRO A 230 42.79 -48.47 -37.94
C PRO A 230 43.67 -49.50 -37.24
N SER A 231 43.23 -50.75 -37.26
CA SER A 231 44.01 -51.93 -36.90
C SER A 231 45.08 -52.20 -37.96
N ASP A 232 46.15 -51.40 -38.01
CA ASP A 232 47.35 -51.74 -38.77
C ASP A 232 48.41 -52.31 -37.82
N SER A 233 48.28 -53.61 -37.54
CA SER A 233 49.42 -54.45 -37.15
C SER A 233 49.20 -55.88 -37.62
N LYS A 234 49.52 -56.13 -38.89
CA LYS A 234 50.12 -57.39 -39.37
C LYS A 234 51.09 -57.08 -40.49
#